data_AF-A0A4Y2HHS1-F1
#
_entry.id   AF-A0A4Y2HHS1-F1
#
_cell.length_a   1.000
_cell.length_b   1.000
_cell.length_c   1.000
_cell.angle_alpha   90.00
_cell.angle_beta   90.00
_cell.angle_gamma   90.00
#
_symmetry.space_group_name_H-M   'P 1'
#
loop_
_entity.id
_entity.type
_entity.pdbx_description
1 polymer ?
#
loop_
_entity_poly.entity_id
_entity_poly.type
_entity_poly.pdbx_seq_one_letter_code
_entity_poly.pdbx_strand_id
1 'polypeptide(L)'
;MNSLYFDFCHSTVFPDFLFILKRASSESASSATAAKKLSTFNNTGGFTADSIPQHHYHLGENNYAVVSDFGNVLNVHIRKFKTNENGRIFPTKNGVSFSPYVWESLVTEMDNSS
;
A
#
# COMPACT_ATOMS: atom_id res chain seq x y z
N MET A 1 -24.99 -1.08 1.02
CA MET A 1 -23.56 -0.94 0.67
C MET A 1 -22.91 0.17 1.50
N ASN A 2 -21.82 -0.14 2.20
CA ASN A 2 -21.05 0.84 2.96
C ASN A 2 -20.27 1.74 1.99
N SER A 3 -20.40 3.07 2.10
CA SER A 3 -19.69 4.05 1.25
C SER A 3 -18.18 3.80 1.17
N LEU A 4 -17.59 3.33 2.28
CA LEU A 4 -16.18 2.98 2.39
C LEU A 4 -15.73 1.89 1.40
N TYR A 5 -16.60 0.93 1.06
CA TYR A 5 -16.28 -0.12 0.10
C TYR A 5 -16.21 0.43 -1.32
N PHE A 6 -17.16 1.30 -1.68
CA PHE A 6 -17.22 1.91 -3.02
C PHE A 6 -16.04 2.86 -3.25
N ASP A 7 -15.72 3.69 -2.25
CA ASP A 7 -14.58 4.60 -2.29
C ASP A 7 -13.25 3.82 -2.36
N PHE A 8 -13.17 2.66 -1.71
CA PHE A 8 -11.97 1.83 -1.71
C PHE A 8 -11.76 1.07 -3.01
N CYS A 9 -12.79 0.41 -3.56
CA CYS A 9 -12.70 -0.36 -4.81
C CYS A 9 -12.56 0.53 -6.06
N HIS A 10 -13.10 1.75 -6.04
CA HIS A 10 -12.85 2.76 -7.08
C HIS A 10 -11.61 3.63 -6.81
N SER A 11 -10.98 3.53 -5.63
CA SER A 11 -9.71 4.21 -5.39
C SER A 11 -8.61 3.60 -6.25
N THR A 12 -7.62 4.41 -6.59
CA THR A 12 -6.42 3.99 -7.32
C THR A 12 -5.64 2.87 -6.62
N VAL A 13 -5.93 2.58 -5.34
CA VAL A 13 -5.32 1.48 -4.57
C VAL A 13 -5.50 0.14 -5.28
N PHE A 14 -6.72 -0.16 -5.73
CA PHE A 14 -7.07 -1.48 -6.24
C PHE A 14 -6.45 -1.75 -7.63
N PRO A 15 -6.56 -0.85 -8.63
CA PRO A 15 -5.90 -1.01 -9.91
C PRO A 15 -4.36 -1.01 -9.80
N ASP A 16 -3.79 -0.13 -8.97
CA ASP A 16 -2.33 -0.05 -8.80
C ASP A 16 -1.79 -1.28 -8.10
N PHE A 17 -2.50 -1.83 -7.11
CA PHE A 17 -2.11 -3.09 -6.49
C PHE A 17 -2.14 -4.25 -7.50
N LEU A 18 -3.22 -4.40 -8.28
CA LEU A 18 -3.32 -5.46 -9.28
C LEU A 18 -2.21 -5.33 -10.34
N PHE A 19 -1.90 -4.11 -10.76
CA PHE A 19 -0.79 -3.82 -11.67
C PHE A 19 0.58 -4.14 -11.05
N ILE A 20 0.82 -3.74 -9.80
CA ILE A 20 2.07 -4.01 -9.07
C ILE A 20 2.25 -5.52 -8.84
N LEU A 21 1.19 -6.23 -8.45
CA LEU A 21 1.22 -7.68 -8.24
C LEU A 21 1.52 -8.43 -9.55
N LYS A 22 0.91 -8.01 -10.66
CA LYS A 22 1.16 -8.58 -11.99
C LYS A 22 2.59 -8.34 -12.48
N ARG A 23 3.17 -7.16 -12.17
CA ARG A 23 4.60 -6.87 -12.43
C ARG A 23 5.52 -7.73 -11.58
N ALA A 24 5.27 -7.84 -10.27
CA ALA A 24 6.09 -8.63 -9.36
C ALA A 24 6.09 -10.13 -9.70
N SER A 25 4.94 -10.67 -10.12
CA SER A 25 4.83 -12.04 -10.61
C SER A 25 5.64 -12.27 -11.90
N SER A 26 5.63 -11.30 -12.82
CA SER A 26 6.38 -11.38 -14.09
C SER A 26 7.90 -11.24 -13.87
N GLU A 27 8.34 -10.41 -12.93
CA GLU A 27 9.76 -10.28 -12.55
C GLU A 27 10.29 -11.51 -11.78
N SER A 28 9.43 -12.21 -11.02
CA SER A 28 9.82 -13.44 -10.31
C SER A 28 10.09 -14.63 -11.23
N ALA A 29 9.61 -14.62 -12.48
CA ALA A 29 9.89 -15.66 -13.46
C ALA A 29 11.23 -15.46 -14.20
N SER A 30 11.89 -14.31 -14.02
CA SER A 30 13.13 -13.94 -14.69
C SER A 30 14.14 -13.38 -13.68
N SER A 31 14.86 -14.23 -12.97
CA SER A 31 15.96 -13.78 -12.10
C SER A 31 17.17 -14.72 -12.17
N ALA A 32 18.00 -14.48 -13.19
CA ALA A 32 19.44 -14.68 -13.07
C ALA A 32 20.03 -13.55 -12.20
N THR A 33 20.81 -13.91 -11.18
CA THR A 33 21.71 -13.05 -10.36
C THR A 33 21.11 -11.75 -9.79
N ALA A 34 20.57 -11.84 -8.57
CA ALA A 34 20.02 -10.71 -7.80
C ALA A 34 21.11 -9.86 -7.13
N ALA A 35 21.48 -8.73 -7.75
CA ALA A 35 22.00 -7.58 -7.03
C ALA A 35 20.92 -7.07 -6.05
N LYS A 36 21.30 -6.57 -4.86
CA LYS A 36 20.39 -5.92 -3.90
C LYS A 36 19.62 -4.79 -4.59
N LYS A 37 18.42 -5.08 -5.11
CA LYS A 37 17.52 -4.09 -5.71
C LYS A 37 17.09 -3.15 -4.60
N LEU A 38 17.39 -1.86 -4.75
CA LEU A 38 16.88 -0.81 -3.87
C LEU A 38 15.35 -0.89 -3.88
N SER A 39 14.70 -0.78 -2.71
CA SER A 39 13.24 -0.73 -2.62
C SER A 39 12.72 0.26 -3.65
N THR A 40 11.86 -0.19 -4.56
CA THR A 40 11.28 0.66 -5.58
C THR A 40 10.34 1.69 -4.93
N PHE A 41 9.73 1.31 -3.80
CA PHE A 41 8.84 2.15 -3.01
C PHE A 41 9.57 2.71 -1.78
N ASN A 42 10.56 3.58 -2.02
CA ASN A 42 11.36 4.23 -0.97
C ASN A 42 10.48 5.04 0.01
N ASN A 43 10.38 4.61 1.27
CA ASN A 43 9.51 5.23 2.29
C ASN A 43 10.24 5.62 3.57
N THR A 44 11.37 6.32 3.42
CA THR A 44 12.26 6.62 4.56
C THR A 44 12.03 8.03 5.16
N GLY A 45 11.29 8.91 4.48
CA GLY A 45 11.03 10.28 4.94
C GLY A 45 9.55 10.54 5.22
N GLY A 46 9.22 11.17 6.35
CA GLY A 46 7.87 11.70 6.56
C GLY A 46 7.54 12.77 5.52
N PHE A 47 6.29 12.78 5.03
CA PHE A 47 5.80 13.62 3.94
C PHE A 47 4.86 14.72 4.44
N THR A 48 4.35 15.59 3.58
CA THR A 48 3.36 16.62 3.96
C THR A 48 2.05 16.40 3.21
N ALA A 49 0.95 17.02 3.67
CA ALA A 49 -0.38 16.81 3.09
C ALA A 49 -0.47 17.24 1.60
N ASP A 50 0.36 18.19 1.19
CA ASP A 50 0.53 18.67 -0.18
C ASP A 50 1.47 17.79 -1.03
N SER A 51 2.23 16.88 -0.42
CA SER A 51 3.23 16.04 -1.11
C SER A 51 3.10 14.56 -0.73
N ILE A 52 1.91 13.99 -0.94
CA ILE A 52 1.65 12.57 -0.66
C ILE A 52 2.53 11.70 -1.58
N PRO A 53 3.37 10.79 -1.03
CA PRO A 53 4.24 9.94 -1.83
C PRO A 53 3.45 8.99 -2.73
N GLN A 54 4.11 8.55 -3.80
CA GLN A 54 3.52 7.54 -4.66
C GLN A 54 3.19 6.26 -3.85
N HIS A 55 2.09 5.61 -4.22
CA HIS A 55 1.58 4.41 -3.55
C HIS A 55 1.12 4.61 -2.10
N HIS A 56 0.90 5.86 -1.69
CA HIS A 56 0.17 6.21 -0.46
C HIS A 56 -1.22 6.69 -0.83
N TYR A 57 -2.22 5.99 -0.32
CA TYR A 57 -3.62 6.30 -0.61
C TYR A 57 -4.33 6.64 0.68
N HIS A 58 -4.97 7.79 0.71
CA HIS A 58 -5.72 8.25 1.87
C HIS A 58 -7.03 7.47 2.00
N LEU A 59 -7.30 6.92 3.18
CA LEU A 59 -8.51 6.14 3.48
C LEU A 59 -9.51 6.92 4.35
N GLY A 60 -9.24 8.21 4.61
CA GLY A 60 -9.98 9.02 5.56
C GLY A 60 -9.22 9.26 6.87
N GLU A 61 -9.52 10.41 7.49
CA GLU A 61 -8.84 10.92 8.69
C GLU A 61 -7.30 10.90 8.53
N ASN A 62 -6.60 10.09 9.34
CA ASN A 62 -5.16 9.93 9.29
C ASN A 62 -4.77 8.50 8.88
N ASN A 63 -5.65 7.77 8.19
CA ASN A 63 -5.40 6.40 7.78
C ASN A 63 -4.95 6.37 6.31
N TYR A 64 -3.93 5.56 6.03
CA TYR A 64 -3.43 5.37 4.68
C TYR A 64 -3.26 3.89 4.37
N ALA A 65 -3.56 3.53 3.12
CA ALA A 65 -3.08 2.30 2.50
C ALA A 65 -1.75 2.60 1.80
N VAL A 66 -0.75 1.76 2.04
CA VAL A 66 0.60 1.93 1.47
C VAL A 66 1.07 0.61 0.87
N VAL A 67 1.49 0.63 -0.39
CA VAL A 67 2.17 -0.50 -1.01
C VAL A 67 3.68 -0.34 -0.80
N SER A 68 4.32 -1.37 -0.25
CA SER A 68 5.73 -1.35 0.14
C SER A 68 6.42 -2.63 -0.29
N ASP A 69 7.63 -2.53 -0.85
CA ASP A 69 8.50 -3.65 -1.21
C ASP A 69 9.70 -3.77 -0.25
N PHE A 70 9.55 -3.23 0.96
CA PHE A 70 10.59 -3.22 1.98
C PHE A 70 11.14 -4.63 2.26
N GLY A 71 12.46 -4.75 2.28
CA GLY A 71 13.12 -6.04 2.52
C GLY A 71 12.91 -7.06 1.40
N ASN A 72 12.63 -6.61 0.18
CA ASN A 72 12.26 -7.45 -0.97
C ASN A 72 10.95 -8.23 -0.78
N VAL A 73 10.08 -7.79 0.13
CA VAL A 73 8.77 -8.39 0.37
C VAL A 73 7.69 -7.35 0.07
N LEU A 74 6.90 -7.62 -0.96
CA LEU A 74 5.74 -6.80 -1.30
C LEU A 74 4.65 -6.99 -0.24
N ASN A 75 4.20 -5.90 0.36
CA ASN A 75 3.11 -5.88 1.33
C ASN A 75 2.22 -4.65 1.12
N VAL A 76 0.95 -4.79 1.53
CA VAL A 76 0.01 -3.68 1.67
C VAL A 76 -0.15 -3.36 3.15
N HIS A 77 0.18 -2.13 3.54
CA HIS A 77 0.01 -1.64 4.90
C HIS A 77 -1.23 -0.77 4.99
N ILE A 78 -2.18 -1.12 5.86
CA ILE A 78 -3.23 -0.19 6.28
C ILE A 78 -2.85 0.33 7.65
N ARG A 79 -2.52 1.62 7.76
CA ARG A 79 -1.89 2.16 8.95
C ARG A 79 -2.35 3.58 9.24
N LYS A 80 -2.46 3.89 10.53
CA LYS A 80 -2.69 5.25 11.01
C LYS A 80 -1.36 6.01 11.02
N PHE A 81 -1.40 7.22 10.52
CA PHE A 81 -0.30 8.16 10.51
C PHE A 81 -0.55 9.25 11.55
N LYS A 82 0.52 9.91 11.96
CA LYS A 82 0.48 11.08 12.82
C LYS A 82 1.17 12.24 12.11
N THR A 83 0.60 13.43 12.26
CA THR A 83 1.23 14.67 11.83
C THR A 83 1.98 15.25 13.02
N ASN A 84 3.25 15.61 12.84
CA ASN A 84 4.01 16.32 13.87
C ASN A 84 3.73 17.83 13.84
N GLU A 85 4.32 18.58 14.77
CA GLU A 85 4.21 20.03 14.86
C GLU A 85 4.67 20.78 13.59
N ASN A 86 5.58 20.16 12.82
CA ASN A 86 6.08 20.71 11.55
C ASN A 86 5.20 20.33 10.34
N GLY A 87 4.00 19.78 10.55
CA GLY A 87 3.11 19.34 9.47
C GLY A 87 3.57 18.07 8.73
N ARG A 88 4.63 17.40 9.21
CA ARG A 88 5.14 16.16 8.60
C ARG A 88 4.39 14.94 9.12
N ILE A 89 3.97 14.11 8.19
CA ILE A 89 3.15 12.92 8.35
C ILE A 89 4.07 11.70 8.46
N PHE A 90 3.89 10.92 9.52
CA PHE A 90 4.69 9.72 9.81
C PHE A 90 3.81 8.52 10.16
N PRO A 91 4.21 7.30 9.75
CA PRO A 91 3.48 6.10 10.13
C PRO A 91 3.57 5.88 11.65
N THR A 92 2.48 5.40 12.25
CA THR A 92 2.46 4.97 13.67
C THR A 92 2.56 3.46 13.79
N LYS A 93 2.62 2.91 15.00
CA LYS A 93 2.54 1.45 15.23
C LYS A 93 1.13 0.88 15.08
N ASN A 94 0.10 1.73 14.98
CA ASN A 94 -1.30 1.31 14.83
C ASN A 94 -1.62 1.03 13.37
N GLY A 95 -1.72 -0.23 13.01
CA GLY A 95 -2.02 -0.66 11.64
C GLY A 95 -1.69 -2.13 11.44
N VAL A 96 -2.09 -2.64 10.27
CA VAL A 96 -1.92 -4.02 9.85
C VAL A 96 -1.13 -4.07 8.54
N SER A 97 -0.56 -5.23 8.26
CA SER A 97 0.18 -5.50 7.03
C SER A 97 -0.34 -6.79 6.43
N PHE A 98 -0.60 -6.76 5.13
CA PHE A 98 -1.06 -7.91 4.38
C PHE A 98 -0.01 -8.29 3.35
N SER A 99 0.25 -9.60 3.26
CA SER A 99 0.91 -10.13 2.07
C SER A 99 -0.04 -10.03 0.88
N PRO A 100 0.46 -10.13 -0.36
CA PRO A 100 -0.38 -9.97 -1.54
C PRO A 100 -1.52 -10.99 -1.61
N TYR A 101 -1.27 -12.22 -1.17
CA TYR A 101 -2.27 -13.28 -1.13
C TYR A 101 -3.39 -13.00 -0.12
N VAL A 102 -3.04 -12.54 1.09
CA VAL A 102 -4.05 -12.23 2.11
C VAL A 102 -4.88 -11.02 1.69
N TRP A 103 -4.23 -10.05 1.04
CA TRP A 103 -4.90 -8.89 0.47
C TRP A 103 -5.90 -9.27 -0.62
N GLU A 104 -5.52 -10.12 -1.56
CA GLU A 104 -6.39 -10.62 -2.63
C GLU A 104 -7.62 -11.34 -2.06
N SER A 105 -7.43 -12.21 -1.06
CA SER A 105 -8.52 -12.88 -0.36
C SER A 105 -9.46 -11.89 0.33
N LEU A 106 -8.92 -10.84 0.96
CA LEU A 106 -9.72 -9.79 1.60
C LEU A 106 -10.60 -9.06 0.57
N VAL A 107 -10.03 -8.65 -0.56
CA VAL A 107 -10.80 -7.97 -1.61
C VAL A 107 -11.87 -8.89 -2.19
N THR A 108 -11.53 -10.14 -2.47
CA THR A 108 -12.48 -11.14 -3.00
C THR A 108 -13.68 -11.31 -2.05
N GLU A 109 -13.44 -11.38 -0.75
CA GLU A 109 -14.50 -11.47 0.25
C GLU A 109 -15.35 -10.19 0.31
N MET A 110 -14.73 -9.02 0.15
CA MET A 110 -15.45 -7.74 0.08
C MET A 110 -16.36 -7.67 -1.16
N ASP A 111 -15.94 -8.21 -2.29
CA ASP A 111 -16.75 -8.30 -3.51
C ASP A 111 -17.92 -9.27 -3.37
N ASN A 112 -17.74 -10.39 -2.68
CA ASN A 112 -18.78 -11.39 -2.44
C ASN A 112 -19.82 -10.96 -1.38
N SER A 113 -19.50 -9.96 -0.55
CA SER A 113 -20.35 -9.48 0.54
C SER A 113 -21.13 -8.20 0.22
N SER A 114 -21.04 -7.73 -1.03
CA SER A 114 -21.71 -6.52 -1.55
C SER A 114 -23.10 -6.79 -2.12
#